data_AF-R7FK68-F1
#
_entry.id   AF-R7FK68-F1
#
_cell.length_a   1.000
_cell.length_b   1.000
_cell.length_c   1.000
_cell.angle_alpha   90.00
_cell.angle_beta   90.00
_cell.angle_gamma   90.00
#
_symmetry.space_group_name_H-M   'P 1'
#
loop_
_entity.id
_entity.type
_entity.pdbx_description
1 polymer ?
#
loop_
_entity_poly.entity_id
_entity_poly.type
_entity_poly.pdbx_seq_one_letter_code
_entity_poly.pdbx_strand_id
1 'polypeptide(L)'
;MKCTDKEWDTCQVEKMGCPGCYYDKIEIDEYIRNKAGYIGKVKKIIEPDEYMNEKYYCCETTMASEYRSQIVEHSKSKVDLVKEGDYVNGHLIVKIRIDPFTKKKQLFTEHWEYNWQGDGTLVVFYDEDIKTILTQEIFTENSIEVGE
;
A
#
# COMPACT_ATOMS: atom_id res chain seq x y z
N MET A 1 -27.83 3.43 -2.80
CA MET A 1 -28.73 2.68 -1.90
C MET A 1 -27.88 2.03 -0.83
N LYS A 2 -28.22 2.19 0.45
CA LYS A 2 -27.55 1.47 1.54
C LYS A 2 -28.20 0.09 1.64
N CYS A 3 -27.43 -0.97 1.37
CA CYS A 3 -27.90 -2.33 1.53
C CYS A 3 -27.95 -2.65 3.03
N THR A 4 -29.08 -3.17 3.50
CA THR A 4 -29.32 -3.57 4.89
C THR A 4 -29.08 -5.07 5.10
N ASP A 5 -28.64 -5.42 6.31
CA ASP A 5 -27.82 -6.59 6.66
C ASP A 5 -28.47 -7.99 6.62
N LYS A 6 -29.53 -8.23 5.83
CA LYS A 6 -30.33 -9.47 5.94
C LYS A 6 -30.31 -10.42 4.74
N GLU A 7 -29.46 -10.23 3.74
CA GLU A 7 -29.45 -11.07 2.52
C GLU A 7 -28.10 -11.74 2.21
N TRP A 8 -27.24 -11.96 3.22
CA TRP A 8 -25.88 -12.49 2.99
C TRP A 8 -25.73 -14.01 3.15
N ASP A 9 -26.72 -14.71 3.73
CA ASP A 9 -26.59 -16.14 4.07
C ASP A 9 -26.72 -17.11 2.88
N THR A 10 -27.08 -16.65 1.67
CA THR A 10 -27.36 -17.55 0.54
C THR A 10 -26.62 -17.20 -0.76
N CYS A 11 -25.58 -16.38 -0.74
CA CYS A 11 -24.90 -16.01 -1.99
C CYS A 11 -23.87 -17.06 -2.45
N GLN A 12 -24.38 -18.22 -2.88
CA GLN A 12 -23.67 -19.14 -3.78
C GLN A 12 -23.91 -18.72 -5.24
N VAL A 13 -23.26 -17.67 -5.74
CA VAL A 13 -23.25 -17.48 -7.20
C VAL A 13 -21.98 -16.80 -7.70
N GLU A 14 -21.23 -17.56 -8.48
CA GLU A 14 -20.34 -17.10 -9.55
C GLU A 14 -21.12 -16.15 -10.49
N LYS A 15 -21.09 -14.84 -10.24
CA LYS A 15 -21.49 -13.85 -11.23
C LYS A 15 -20.57 -12.64 -11.18
N MET A 16 -19.66 -12.58 -12.15
CA MET A 16 -19.10 -11.31 -12.62
C MET A 16 -20.26 -10.35 -12.91
N GLY A 17 -20.25 -9.16 -12.31
CA GLY A 17 -21.14 -8.07 -12.71
C GLY A 17 -22.10 -7.52 -11.66
N CYS A 18 -21.86 -7.69 -10.36
CA CYS A 18 -22.55 -6.88 -9.35
C CYS A 18 -21.74 -5.59 -9.08
N PRO A 19 -22.25 -4.39 -9.39
CA PRO A 19 -21.52 -3.11 -9.32
C PRO A 19 -21.34 -2.58 -7.88
N GLY A 20 -21.09 -3.45 -6.91
CA GLY A 20 -21.01 -3.06 -5.50
C GLY A 20 -20.37 -4.06 -4.54
N CYS A 21 -19.86 -5.21 -5.00
CA CYS A 21 -19.15 -6.16 -4.15
C CYS A 21 -17.83 -6.57 -4.80
N TYR A 22 -16.91 -5.61 -4.87
CA TYR A 22 -15.48 -5.92 -4.94
C TYR A 22 -15.11 -6.48 -3.57
N TYR A 23 -14.97 -7.80 -3.46
CA TYR A 23 -14.35 -8.38 -2.28
C TYR A 23 -12.90 -7.93 -2.30
N ASP A 24 -12.60 -6.90 -1.50
CA ASP A 24 -11.26 -6.42 -1.15
C ASP A 24 -10.57 -7.51 -0.29
N LYS A 25 -10.37 -8.65 -0.96
CA LYS A 25 -9.89 -9.89 -0.39
C LYS A 25 -8.38 -9.87 -0.52
N ILE A 26 -7.73 -9.76 0.62
CA ILE A 26 -6.30 -9.86 0.75
C ILE A 26 -5.91 -11.33 0.72
N GLU A 27 -4.93 -11.67 -0.12
CA GLU A 27 -4.43 -13.04 -0.26
C GLU A 27 -3.03 -13.19 0.35
N ILE A 28 -2.63 -14.45 0.58
CA ILE A 28 -1.25 -14.75 0.97
C ILE A 28 -0.33 -14.30 -0.18
N ASP A 29 0.87 -13.85 0.17
CA ASP A 29 1.85 -13.25 -0.73
C ASP A 29 1.51 -11.86 -1.29
N GLU A 30 0.39 -11.25 -0.91
CA GLU A 30 0.15 -9.83 -1.15
C GLU A 30 0.85 -8.97 -0.08
N TYR A 31 1.08 -7.70 -0.41
CA TYR A 31 1.55 -6.68 0.52
C TYR A 31 0.36 -5.89 1.06
N ILE A 32 0.45 -5.52 2.34
CA ILE A 32 -0.52 -4.63 2.99
C ILE A 32 0.21 -3.41 3.54
N ARG A 33 -0.48 -2.27 3.61
CA ARG A 33 -0.10 -1.07 4.38
C ARG A 33 -1.12 -0.86 5.47
N ASN A 34 -0.69 -0.85 6.73
CA ASN A 34 -1.57 -0.55 7.86
C ASN A 34 -1.66 0.96 8.15
N LYS A 35 -2.56 1.36 9.04
CA LYS A 35 -2.75 2.78 9.43
C LYS A 35 -1.55 3.42 10.12
N ALA A 36 -0.68 2.62 10.74
CA ALA A 36 0.58 3.09 11.30
C ALA A 36 1.66 3.27 10.22
N GLY A 37 1.38 2.93 8.95
CA GLY A 37 2.30 3.08 7.84
C GLY A 37 3.28 1.92 7.67
N TYR A 38 3.17 0.84 8.43
CA TYR A 38 3.99 -0.34 8.19
C TYR A 38 3.50 -1.09 6.95
N ILE A 39 4.45 -1.46 6.09
CA ILE A 39 4.21 -2.29 4.91
C ILE A 39 4.83 -3.67 5.15
N GLY A 40 4.09 -4.72 4.84
CA GLY A 40 4.61 -6.09 4.97
C GLY A 40 3.87 -7.09 4.09
N LYS A 41 4.59 -8.14 3.68
CA LYS A 41 4.01 -9.24 2.91
C LYS A 41 3.24 -10.20 3.80
N VAL A 42 2.00 -10.54 3.43
CA VAL A 42 1.13 -11.48 4.15
C VAL A 42 1.67 -12.90 4.02
N LYS A 43 1.88 -13.57 5.15
CA LYS A 43 2.32 -14.96 5.26
C LYS A 43 1.21 -15.91 5.70
N LYS A 44 0.28 -15.42 6.52
CA LYS A 44 -0.81 -16.22 7.09
C LYS A 44 -2.01 -15.33 7.32
N ILE A 45 -3.20 -15.91 7.12
CA ILE A 45 -4.48 -15.28 7.42
C ILE A 45 -5.14 -16.12 8.52
N ILE A 46 -5.58 -15.47 9.58
CA ILE A 46 -6.35 -16.08 10.67
C ILE A 46 -7.81 -15.66 10.46
N GLU A 47 -8.69 -16.65 10.31
CA GLU A 47 -10.11 -16.41 10.18
C GLU A 47 -10.72 -16.04 11.55
N PRO A 48 -11.84 -15.29 11.56
CA PRO A 48 -12.53 -14.94 12.80
C PRO A 48 -12.95 -16.19 13.58
N ASP A 49 -12.97 -16.07 14.91
CA ASP A 49 -13.45 -17.09 15.84
C ASP A 49 -14.24 -16.44 17.00
N GLU A 50 -14.55 -17.21 18.05
CA GLU A 50 -15.31 -16.72 19.21
C GLU A 50 -14.61 -15.54 19.94
N TYR A 51 -13.29 -15.43 19.83
CA TYR A 51 -12.47 -14.39 20.49
C TYR A 51 -12.04 -13.28 19.54
N MET A 52 -11.99 -13.56 18.23
CA MET A 52 -11.61 -12.61 17.18
C MET A 52 -12.76 -12.38 16.19
N ASN A 53 -13.37 -11.19 16.25
CA ASN A 53 -14.49 -10.83 15.39
C ASN A 53 -14.10 -10.48 13.94
N GLU A 54 -12.81 -10.42 13.63
CA GLU A 54 -12.30 -9.96 12.33
C GLU A 54 -11.07 -10.77 11.90
N LYS A 55 -10.90 -10.91 10.58
CA LYS A 55 -9.71 -11.56 10.00
C LYS A 55 -8.45 -10.81 10.44
N TYR A 56 -7.45 -11.58 10.86
CA TYR A 56 -6.13 -11.05 11.20
C TYR A 56 -5.09 -11.51 10.17
N TYR A 57 -4.33 -10.56 9.64
CA TYR A 57 -3.34 -10.79 8.59
C TYR A 57 -1.95 -10.75 9.21
N CYS A 58 -1.30 -11.92 9.28
CA CYS A 58 0.06 -12.04 9.77
C CYS A 58 1.04 -11.79 8.61
N CYS A 59 1.82 -10.73 8.73
CA CYS A 59 2.88 -10.37 7.79
C CYS A 59 4.23 -10.94 8.19
N GLU A 60 5.21 -10.75 7.32
CA GLU A 60 6.61 -11.06 7.60
C GLU A 60 7.20 -10.32 8.80
N THR A 61 6.70 -9.12 9.08
CA THR A 61 7.00 -8.31 10.26
C THR A 61 5.75 -8.23 11.13
N THR A 62 5.95 -8.29 12.45
CA THR A 62 4.85 -8.16 13.42
C THR A 62 4.21 -6.78 13.36
N MET A 63 5.00 -5.73 13.10
CA MET A 63 4.53 -4.34 13.03
C MET A 63 3.56 -4.07 11.87
N ALA A 64 3.69 -4.81 10.77
CA ALA A 64 2.75 -4.72 9.64
C ALA A 64 1.52 -5.63 9.82
N SER A 65 1.59 -6.61 10.71
CA SER A 65 0.50 -7.58 10.92
C SER A 65 -0.67 -6.91 11.61
N GLU A 66 -1.86 -7.01 11.02
CA GLU A 66 -3.01 -6.25 11.51
C GLU A 66 -4.36 -6.92 11.21
N TYR A 67 -5.39 -6.45 11.92
CA TYR A 67 -6.78 -6.76 11.60
C TYR A 67 -7.22 -6.08 10.30
N ARG A 68 -8.20 -6.67 9.60
CA ARG A 68 -8.73 -6.13 8.33
C ARG A 68 -9.11 -4.64 8.43
N SER A 69 -9.66 -4.18 9.55
CA SER A 69 -10.08 -2.80 9.80
C SER A 69 -8.94 -1.79 9.96
N GLN A 70 -7.72 -2.26 10.22
CA GLN A 70 -6.51 -1.43 10.36
C GLN A 70 -5.66 -1.41 9.08
N ILE A 71 -6.05 -2.19 8.07
CA ILE A 71 -5.39 -2.20 6.76
C ILE A 71 -5.99 -1.09 5.90
N VAL A 72 -5.13 -0.21 5.40
CA VAL A 72 -5.52 0.93 4.58
C VAL A 72 -5.62 0.51 3.12
N GLU A 73 -4.58 -0.16 2.62
CA GLU A 73 -4.45 -0.58 1.23
C GLU A 73 -3.71 -1.92 1.17
N HIS A 74 -4.00 -2.71 0.12
CA HIS A 74 -3.28 -3.93 -0.20
C HIS A 74 -3.03 -4.04 -1.71
N SER A 75 -1.97 -4.74 -2.10
CA SER A 75 -1.68 -5.06 -3.50
C SER A 75 -0.70 -6.22 -3.62
N LYS A 76 -0.69 -6.85 -4.79
CA LYS A 76 0.33 -7.83 -5.19
C LYS A 76 1.72 -7.21 -5.33
N SER A 77 1.81 -5.93 -5.67
CA SER A 77 3.08 -5.22 -5.74
C SER A 77 3.21 -4.16 -4.66
N LYS A 78 4.42 -4.06 -4.08
CA LYS A 78 4.74 -3.08 -3.04
C LYS A 78 4.70 -1.64 -3.57
N VAL A 79 4.98 -1.42 -4.86
CA VAL A 79 4.95 -0.08 -5.47
C VAL A 79 3.56 0.56 -5.40
N ASP A 80 2.51 -0.27 -5.44
CA ASP A 80 1.14 0.20 -5.42
C ASP A 80 0.77 0.80 -4.06
N LEU A 81 1.43 0.35 -2.99
CA LEU A 81 1.24 0.85 -1.63
C LEU A 81 1.98 2.15 -1.32
N VAL A 82 2.89 2.58 -2.20
CA VAL A 82 3.63 3.85 -2.07
C VAL A 82 2.69 5.03 -2.33
N LYS A 83 2.81 6.04 -1.48
CA LYS A 83 2.05 7.29 -1.54
C LYS A 83 2.98 8.50 -1.69
N GLU A 84 2.42 9.61 -2.16
CA GLU A 84 3.13 10.90 -2.11
C GLU A 84 3.43 11.24 -0.65
N GLY A 85 4.65 11.70 -0.37
CA GLY A 85 5.16 11.90 1.00
C GLY A 85 6.03 10.75 1.53
N ASP A 86 5.95 9.55 0.94
CA ASP A 86 6.84 8.45 1.30
C ASP A 86 8.26 8.67 0.75
N TYR A 87 9.25 8.07 1.38
CA TYR A 87 10.63 8.05 0.92
C TYR A 87 10.95 6.69 0.29
N VAL A 88 11.33 6.68 -0.99
CA VAL A 88 11.74 5.48 -1.72
C VAL A 88 13.21 5.60 -2.08
N ASN A 89 14.00 4.59 -1.73
CA ASN A 89 15.46 4.62 -1.89
C ASN A 89 16.13 5.86 -1.26
N GLY A 90 15.51 6.46 -0.24
CA GLY A 90 15.98 7.68 0.43
C GLY A 90 15.51 8.99 -0.19
N HIS A 91 14.73 8.95 -1.27
CA HIS A 91 14.19 10.14 -1.94
C HIS A 91 12.70 10.31 -1.68
N LEU A 92 12.29 11.53 -1.35
CA LEU A 92 10.89 11.91 -1.15
C LEU A 92 10.10 11.80 -2.46
N ILE A 93 9.05 10.99 -2.44
CA ILE A 93 8.11 10.90 -3.54
C ILE A 93 7.18 12.13 -3.49
N VAL A 94 7.35 13.02 -4.44
CA VAL A 94 6.56 14.26 -4.55
C VAL A 94 5.36 14.11 -5.47
N LYS A 95 5.38 13.11 -6.36
CA LYS A 95 4.30 12.88 -7.30
C LYS A 95 4.24 11.45 -7.80
N ILE A 96 3.02 10.93 -7.98
CA ILE A 96 2.80 9.61 -8.57
C ILE A 96 1.98 9.74 -9.86
N ARG A 97 2.37 9.01 -10.90
CA ARG A 97 1.58 8.89 -12.14
C ARG A 97 1.49 7.43 -12.59
N ILE A 98 0.47 7.13 -13.38
CA ILE A 98 0.40 5.89 -14.13
C ILE A 98 0.81 6.21 -15.57
N ASP A 99 1.83 5.52 -16.07
CA ASP A 99 2.26 5.67 -17.45
C ASP A 99 1.11 5.27 -18.40
N PRO A 100 0.71 6.14 -19.34
CA PRO A 100 -0.46 5.88 -20.18
C PRO A 100 -0.26 4.72 -21.16
N PHE A 101 0.98 4.37 -21.48
CA PHE A 101 1.33 3.31 -22.44
C PHE A 101 1.60 1.98 -21.74
N THR A 102 2.46 1.99 -20.72
CA THR A 102 2.87 0.76 -20.01
C THR A 102 1.92 0.39 -18.87
N LYS A 103 1.07 1.33 -18.43
CA LYS A 103 0.20 1.19 -17.24
C LYS A 103 0.97 0.95 -15.94
N LYS A 104 2.28 1.16 -15.93
CA LYS A 104 3.12 1.05 -14.74
C LYS A 104 3.06 2.33 -13.91
N LYS A 105 3.20 2.18 -12.59
CA LYS A 105 3.29 3.30 -11.65
C LYS A 105 4.69 3.93 -11.74
N GLN A 106 4.72 5.26 -11.88
CA GLN A 106 5.91 6.10 -11.92
C GLN A 106 5.96 6.94 -10.65
N LEU A 107 7.04 6.81 -9.89
CA LEU A 107 7.27 7.55 -8.65
C LEU A 107 8.27 8.67 -8.91
N PHE A 108 7.78 9.90 -8.98
CA PHE A 108 8.63 11.08 -9.18
C PHE A 108 9.17 11.55 -7.84
N THR A 109 10.48 11.76 -7.79
CA THR A 109 11.18 12.21 -6.59
C THR A 109 11.31 13.74 -6.56
N GLU A 110 11.76 14.29 -5.44
CA GLU A 110 12.25 15.66 -5.31
C GLU A 110 13.64 15.88 -5.95
N HIS A 111 14.36 14.81 -6.29
CA HIS A 111 15.75 14.86 -6.73
C HIS A 111 15.90 15.01 -8.25
N TRP A 112 16.84 15.87 -8.65
CA TRP A 112 17.20 16.11 -10.05
C TRP A 112 18.64 15.67 -10.29
N GLU A 113 18.83 14.84 -11.32
CA GLU A 113 20.14 14.52 -11.84
C GLU A 113 20.48 15.47 -12.99
N TYR A 114 21.71 15.97 -13.01
CA TYR A 114 22.19 16.88 -14.04
C TYR A 114 23.25 16.21 -14.89
N ASN A 115 23.10 16.31 -16.20
CA ASN A 115 24.16 15.88 -17.12
C ASN A 115 25.32 16.90 -17.12
N TRP A 116 26.42 16.57 -17.80
CA TRP A 116 27.60 17.46 -17.87
C TRP A 116 27.32 18.80 -18.58
N GLN A 117 26.21 18.92 -19.33
CA GLN A 117 25.78 20.13 -20.01
C GLN A 117 24.89 21.02 -19.12
N GLY A 118 24.48 20.52 -17.95
CA GLY A 118 23.62 21.22 -17.01
C GLY A 118 22.12 21.00 -17.23
N ASP A 119 21.70 20.10 -18.12
CA ASP A 119 20.30 19.74 -18.26
C ASP A 119 19.88 18.80 -17.12
N GLY A 120 18.87 19.22 -16.38
CA GLY A 120 18.30 18.45 -15.28
C GLY A 120 17.24 17.47 -15.75
N THR A 121 17.29 16.24 -15.23
CA THR A 121 16.23 15.24 -15.37
C THR A 121 15.77 14.85 -13.97
N LEU A 122 14.45 14.89 -13.78
CA LEU A 122 13.83 14.44 -12.53
C LEU A 122 14.02 12.93 -12.37
N VAL A 123 14.47 12.48 -11.20
CA VAL A 123 14.63 11.05 -10.93
C VAL A 123 13.25 10.43 -10.73
N VAL A 124 13.00 9.34 -11.47
CA VAL A 124 11.74 8.59 -11.47
C VAL A 124 12.06 7.13 -11.19
N PHE A 125 11.38 6.54 -10.21
CA PHE A 125 11.48 5.11 -9.92
C PHE A 125 10.30 4.33 -10.46
N TYR A 126 10.59 3.10 -10.89
CA TYR A 126 9.64 2.04 -11.22
C TYR A 126 9.74 0.91 -10.19
N ASP A 127 8.82 -0.06 -10.25
CA ASP A 127 8.79 -1.20 -9.33
C ASP A 127 10.14 -1.94 -9.25
N GLU A 128 10.82 -2.07 -10.39
CA GLU A 128 12.11 -2.77 -10.48
C GLU A 128 13.27 -2.02 -9.77
N ASP A 129 13.13 -0.71 -9.56
CA ASP A 129 14.16 0.12 -8.94
C ASP A 129 14.06 0.15 -7.41
N ILE A 130 12.91 -0.27 -6.85
CA ILE A 130 12.60 -0.11 -5.42
C ILE A 130 13.41 -1.11 -4.59
N LYS A 131 14.28 -0.56 -3.73
CA LYS A 131 15.06 -1.33 -2.75
C LYS A 131 14.59 -1.07 -1.34
N THR A 132 14.25 0.18 -1.01
CA THR A 132 13.75 0.56 0.31
C THR A 132 12.55 1.49 0.21
N ILE A 133 11.64 1.37 1.18
CA ILE A 133 10.49 2.27 1.36
C ILE A 133 10.47 2.65 2.84
N LEU A 134 10.39 3.95 3.12
CA LEU A 134 10.10 4.51 4.42
C LEU A 134 8.84 5.38 4.27
N THR A 135 7.76 4.95 4.91
CA THR A 135 6.47 5.63 4.78
C THR A 135 6.45 6.93 5.58
N GLN A 136 5.62 7.89 5.14
CA GLN A 136 5.52 9.20 5.79
C GLN A 136 5.11 9.09 7.26
N GLU A 137 4.21 8.17 7.60
CA GLU A 137 3.75 7.95 8.97
C GLU A 137 4.92 7.58 9.88
N ILE A 138 5.73 6.60 9.45
CA ILE A 138 6.91 6.14 10.19
C ILE A 138 7.98 7.22 10.23
N PHE A 139 8.21 7.94 9.12
CA PHE A 139 9.15 9.06 9.09
C PHE A 139 8.76 10.12 10.13
N THR A 140 7.50 10.51 10.17
CA THR A 140 6.99 11.54 11.07
C THR A 140 7.04 11.08 12.52
N GLU A 141 6.62 9.85 12.82
CA GLU A 141 6.65 9.28 14.17
C GLU A 141 8.06 9.24 14.75
N ASN A 142 9.08 8.98 13.91
CA ASN A 142 10.48 8.92 14.32
C ASN A 142 11.23 10.25 14.17
N SER A 143 10.57 11.30 13.68
CA SER A 143 11.19 12.62 13.51
C SER A 143 11.21 13.39 14.83
N ILE A 144 12.30 14.13 15.05
CA ILE A 144 12.44 15.05 16.19
C ILE A 144 12.43 16.46 15.63
N GLU A 145 11.53 17.31 16.14
CA GLU A 145 11.52 18.72 15.79
C GLU A 145 12.81 19.38 16.30
N VAL A 146 13.54 20.02 15.39
CA VAL A 146 14.64 20.90 15.76
C VAL A 146 14.02 22.27 16.01
N GLY A 147 14.08 22.74 17.26
CA GLY A 147 13.59 24.06 17.64
C GLY A 147 14.24 25.18 16.81
N GLU A 148 13.50 26.27 16.61
CA GLU A 148 13.94 27.48 15.88
C GLU A 148 15.22 28.11 16.46
#